data_AF-A0A0B6TSC5-F1
#
_entry.id   AF-A0A0B6TSC5-F1
#
_cell.length_a   1.000
_cell.length_b   1.000
_cell.length_c   1.000
_cell.angle_alpha   90.00
_cell.angle_beta   90.00
_cell.angle_gamma   90.00
#
_symmetry.space_group_name_H-M   'P 1'
#
loop_
_entity.id
_entity.type
_entity.pdbx_description
1 polymer ?
#
loop_
_entity_poly.entity_id
_entity_poly.type
_entity_poly.pdbx_seq_one_letter_code
_entity_poly.pdbx_strand_id
1 'polypeptide(L)'
;MLPNHSPYVVAEQFGTLEEMYPGRIDLGLGRAPGTDRTTLARALRRPLNAAENFPSDIIELMHYLQGESPFPGVQAIPGRGTNVPLYVLGSSLYGAQLAAQLGLPYSFASHLFPPMLEQAVELYRETFEPSSVMSAPYVIAALNATAAETEEEAGRIHEQMVRQHVTAMHFNGRAVSEGEIAHLMASAAGRQYASMLDYYGVGTGEQVADYLETFVEKAQADELMLLVKGSDTQSNTRSMELIARAWELDPENAAGDPTTWRR
;
A
#
# COMPACT_ATOMS: atom_id res chain seq x y z
N MET A 1 0.13 10.24 -0.71
CA MET A 1 0.81 10.94 0.41
C MET A 1 0.04 12.21 0.74
N LEU A 2 -0.92 12.13 1.66
CA LEU A 2 -1.85 13.23 1.91
C LEU A 2 -1.17 14.55 2.35
N PRO A 3 -0.12 14.56 3.19
CA PRO A 3 0.50 15.82 3.66
C PRO A 3 1.10 16.71 2.56
N ASN A 4 1.32 16.15 1.37
CA ASN A 4 1.82 16.87 0.21
C ASN A 4 0.75 17.74 -0.45
N HIS A 5 -0.53 17.56 -0.11
CA HIS A 5 -1.68 18.17 -0.80
C HIS A 5 -2.63 18.86 0.19
N SER A 6 -3.53 19.68 -0.35
CA SER A 6 -4.70 20.18 0.40
C SER A 6 -5.80 19.11 0.35
N PRO A 7 -6.47 18.78 1.47
CA PRO A 7 -7.61 17.86 1.48
C PRO A 7 -8.71 18.23 0.48
N TYR A 8 -9.00 19.54 0.34
CA TYR A 8 -9.97 20.05 -0.63
C TYR A 8 -9.62 19.67 -2.08
N VAL A 9 -8.36 19.87 -2.49
CA VAL A 9 -7.91 19.54 -3.85
C VAL A 9 -7.94 18.03 -4.08
N VAL A 10 -7.60 17.23 -3.07
CA VAL A 10 -7.69 15.77 -3.14
C VAL A 10 -9.15 15.33 -3.32
N ALA A 11 -10.08 15.94 -2.59
CA ALA A 11 -11.51 15.68 -2.73
C ALA A 11 -12.00 15.99 -4.16
N GLU A 12 -11.56 17.10 -4.76
CA GLU A 12 -11.92 17.45 -6.14
C GLU A 12 -11.36 16.46 -7.17
N GLN A 13 -10.11 16.05 -7.01
CA GLN A 13 -9.44 15.13 -7.94
C GLN A 13 -10.05 13.73 -7.89
N PHE A 14 -10.25 13.18 -6.69
CA PHE A 14 -10.84 11.85 -6.53
C PHE A 14 -12.35 11.86 -6.77
N GLY A 15 -13.03 12.95 -6.45
CA GLY A 15 -14.40 13.19 -6.88
C GLY A 15 -14.54 13.18 -8.39
N THR A 16 -13.60 13.79 -9.13
CA THR A 16 -13.59 13.73 -10.60
C THR A 16 -13.45 12.29 -11.10
N LEU A 17 -12.52 11.52 -10.51
CA LEU A 17 -12.32 10.12 -10.89
C LEU A 17 -13.56 9.27 -10.61
N GLU A 18 -14.21 9.47 -9.47
CA GLU A 18 -15.42 8.74 -9.09
C GLU A 18 -16.60 9.05 -10.02
N GLU A 19 -16.80 10.31 -10.39
CA GLU A 19 -17.83 10.67 -11.39
C GLU A 19 -17.55 10.07 -12.77
N MET A 20 -16.28 9.89 -13.14
CA MET A 20 -15.89 9.27 -14.41
C MET A 20 -15.98 7.74 -14.38
N TYR A 21 -15.68 7.13 -13.24
CA TYR A 21 -15.59 5.68 -13.06
C TYR A 21 -16.29 5.23 -11.76
N PRO A 22 -17.63 5.35 -11.68
CA PRO A 22 -18.36 5.14 -10.42
C PRO A 22 -18.13 3.74 -9.84
N GLY A 23 -17.90 3.68 -8.52
CA GLY A 23 -17.71 2.45 -7.76
C GLY A 23 -16.39 1.73 -8.05
N ARG A 24 -15.40 2.41 -8.66
CA ARG A 24 -14.11 1.80 -9.04
C ARG A 24 -12.89 2.54 -8.49
N ILE A 25 -13.11 3.57 -7.68
CA ILE A 25 -12.04 4.44 -7.18
C ILE A 25 -11.87 4.25 -5.68
N ASP A 26 -10.70 3.75 -5.28
CA ASP A 26 -10.26 3.74 -3.89
C ASP A 26 -9.23 4.86 -3.65
N LEU A 27 -9.36 5.56 -2.53
CA LEU A 27 -8.44 6.61 -2.13
C LEU A 27 -7.54 6.16 -0.96
N GLY A 28 -6.35 5.72 -1.31
CA GLY A 28 -5.29 5.38 -0.37
C GLY A 28 -4.56 6.59 0.23
N LEU A 29 -4.61 6.73 1.55
CA LEU A 29 -4.01 7.83 2.32
C LEU A 29 -2.81 7.38 3.15
N GLY A 30 -1.62 7.87 2.80
CA GLY A 30 -0.38 7.65 3.56
C GLY A 30 0.13 8.92 4.26
N ARG A 31 0.65 8.74 5.49
CA ARG A 31 1.16 9.83 6.36
C ARG A 31 2.54 10.34 5.99
N ALA A 32 3.43 9.48 5.53
CA ALA A 32 4.78 9.92 5.20
C ALA A 32 4.73 10.91 4.00
N PRO A 33 5.68 11.86 3.88
CA PRO A 33 5.73 12.74 2.72
C PRO A 33 6.22 12.03 1.45
N GLY A 34 6.99 10.94 1.60
CA GLY A 34 7.48 10.14 0.46
C GLY A 34 8.46 10.87 -0.44
N THR A 35 9.00 12.00 0.03
CA THR A 35 9.91 12.87 -0.71
C THR A 35 10.88 13.57 0.24
N ASP A 36 11.95 14.15 -0.28
CA ASP A 36 12.93 14.90 0.50
C ASP A 36 12.40 16.27 0.98
N ARG A 37 13.10 16.85 1.97
CA ARG A 37 12.73 18.13 2.60
C ARG A 37 12.76 19.31 1.63
N THR A 38 13.64 19.30 0.64
CA THR A 38 13.75 20.37 -0.35
C THR A 38 12.52 20.36 -1.25
N THR A 39 12.13 19.18 -1.73
CA THR A 39 10.91 19.03 -2.53
C THR A 39 9.68 19.42 -1.73
N LEU A 40 9.53 18.96 -0.48
CA LEU A 40 8.39 19.30 0.37
C LEU A 40 8.28 20.82 0.63
N ALA A 41 9.38 21.45 1.06
CA ALA A 41 9.35 22.86 1.47
C ALA A 41 9.40 23.85 0.31
N ARG A 42 10.17 23.57 -0.75
CA ARG A 42 10.40 24.53 -1.85
C ARG A 42 9.47 24.30 -3.04
N ALA A 43 9.32 23.05 -3.48
CA ALA A 43 8.52 22.75 -4.66
C ALA A 43 7.02 22.67 -4.30
N LEU A 44 6.68 21.87 -3.30
CA LEU A 44 5.30 21.67 -2.85
C LEU A 44 4.81 22.78 -1.91
N ARG A 45 5.74 23.58 -1.35
CA ARG A 45 5.46 24.68 -0.43
C ARG A 45 4.62 24.25 0.78
N ARG A 46 4.89 23.04 1.29
CA ARG A 46 4.24 22.50 2.49
C ARG A 46 5.14 22.70 3.71
N PRO A 47 4.56 22.91 4.91
CA PRO A 47 5.35 22.97 6.13
C PRO A 47 6.00 21.61 6.41
N LEU A 48 7.20 21.61 7.00
CA LEU A 48 7.96 20.38 7.26
C LEU A 48 7.26 19.43 8.23
N ASN A 49 6.37 19.96 9.08
CA ASN A 49 5.58 19.20 10.03
C ASN A 49 4.16 18.87 9.52
N ALA A 50 3.88 19.04 8.22
CA ALA A 50 2.55 18.75 7.64
C ALA A 50 2.02 17.34 7.99
N ALA A 51 2.91 16.36 8.18
CA ALA A 51 2.54 14.99 8.55
C ALA A 51 1.92 14.86 9.97
N GLU A 52 2.00 15.90 10.82
CA GLU A 52 1.33 15.96 12.12
C GLU A 52 -0.17 16.23 11.97
N ASN A 53 -0.59 16.89 10.88
CA ASN A 53 -1.99 17.20 10.59
C ASN A 53 -2.74 16.02 9.95
N PHE A 54 -2.07 14.88 9.72
CA PHE A 54 -2.64 13.77 8.97
C PHE A 54 -4.02 13.30 9.47
N PRO A 55 -4.28 13.15 10.79
CA PRO A 55 -5.62 12.81 11.28
C PRO A 55 -6.68 13.85 10.91
N SER A 56 -6.41 15.14 11.13
CA SER A 56 -7.36 16.20 10.80
C SER A 56 -7.56 16.35 9.30
N ASP A 57 -6.52 16.12 8.49
CA ASP A 57 -6.59 16.18 7.03
C ASP A 57 -7.50 15.06 6.47
N ILE A 58 -7.47 13.86 7.07
CA ILE A 58 -8.40 12.76 6.70
C ILE A 58 -9.83 13.16 7.04
N ILE A 59 -10.08 13.66 8.25
CA ILE A 59 -11.42 14.07 8.69
C ILE A 59 -11.97 15.20 7.80
N GLU A 60 -11.15 16.20 7.48
CA GLU A 60 -11.53 17.28 6.58
C GLU A 60 -11.89 16.74 5.18
N LEU A 61 -11.07 15.84 4.64
CA LEU A 61 -11.32 15.17 3.36
C LEU A 61 -12.65 14.39 3.37
N MET A 62 -12.91 13.60 4.42
CA MET A 62 -14.17 12.86 4.59
C MET A 62 -15.37 13.80 4.53
N HIS A 63 -15.33 14.92 5.28
CA HIS A 63 -16.42 15.90 5.28
C HIS A 63 -16.65 16.53 3.90
N TYR A 64 -15.60 16.84 3.13
CA TYR A 64 -15.79 17.30 1.76
C TYR A 64 -16.49 16.26 0.88
N LEU A 65 -16.06 15.00 0.96
CA LEU A 65 -16.62 13.91 0.16
C LEU A 65 -18.06 13.53 0.55
N GLN A 66 -18.44 13.76 1.81
CA GLN A 66 -19.81 13.59 2.32
C GLN A 66 -20.70 14.81 2.01
N GLY A 67 -20.12 15.93 1.57
CA GLY A 67 -20.81 17.19 1.35
C GLY A 67 -21.14 17.96 2.63
N GLU A 68 -20.47 17.61 3.72
CA GLU A 68 -20.56 18.20 5.06
C GLU A 68 -19.38 19.16 5.33
N SER A 69 -18.99 19.93 4.31
CA SER A 69 -17.83 20.83 4.38
C SER A 69 -17.76 21.63 5.69
N PRO A 70 -16.61 21.61 6.39
CA PRO A 70 -16.45 22.34 7.65
C PRO A 70 -16.33 23.85 7.42
N PHE A 71 -16.19 24.31 6.17
CA PHE A 71 -16.06 25.72 5.82
C PHE A 71 -17.29 26.21 5.05
N PRO A 72 -18.05 27.19 5.61
CA PRO A 72 -19.23 27.73 4.95
C PRO A 72 -18.94 28.25 3.53
N GLY A 73 -19.75 27.81 2.56
CA GLY A 73 -19.63 28.21 1.16
C GLY A 73 -18.54 27.49 0.36
N VAL A 74 -17.72 26.65 0.99
CA VAL A 74 -16.71 25.83 0.31
C VAL A 74 -17.29 24.44 0.06
N GLN A 75 -17.21 23.95 -1.18
CA GLN A 75 -17.70 22.64 -1.58
C GLN A 75 -16.73 22.05 -2.60
N ALA A 76 -16.25 20.82 -2.36
CA ALA A 76 -15.42 20.13 -3.35
C ALA A 76 -16.29 19.72 -4.53
N ILE A 77 -16.09 20.31 -5.71
CA ILE A 77 -16.87 20.00 -6.90
C ILE A 77 -15.91 19.74 -8.06
N PRO A 78 -15.94 18.54 -8.67
CA PRO A 78 -16.72 17.35 -8.28
C PRO A 78 -16.17 16.69 -7.01
N GLY A 79 -16.99 16.04 -6.19
CA GLY A 79 -16.53 15.35 -4.97
C GLY A 79 -17.52 15.40 -3.82
N ARG A 80 -18.31 16.47 -3.74
CA ARG A 80 -19.43 16.59 -2.80
C ARG A 80 -20.41 15.43 -3.01
N GLY A 81 -20.55 14.59 -2.00
CA GLY A 81 -21.52 13.49 -1.98
C GLY A 81 -21.07 12.25 -2.77
N THR A 82 -19.84 12.22 -3.30
CA THR A 82 -19.34 11.03 -4.00
C THR A 82 -18.95 9.91 -3.03
N ASN A 83 -18.66 10.23 -1.76
CA ASN A 83 -18.31 9.26 -0.71
C ASN A 83 -17.22 8.26 -1.13
N VAL A 84 -16.20 8.71 -1.87
CA VAL A 84 -15.09 7.87 -2.33
C VAL A 84 -14.50 7.08 -1.15
N PRO A 85 -14.39 5.74 -1.24
CA PRO A 85 -13.81 4.90 -0.18
C PRO A 85 -12.39 5.34 0.19
N LEU A 86 -12.13 5.50 1.49
CA LEU A 86 -10.82 5.89 2.02
C LEU A 86 -10.14 4.71 2.68
N TYR A 87 -8.84 4.53 2.41
CA TYR A 87 -8.00 3.53 3.05
C TYR A 87 -6.84 4.21 3.76
N VAL A 88 -6.54 3.80 4.99
CA VAL A 88 -5.34 4.27 5.69
C VAL A 88 -4.18 3.33 5.35
N LEU A 89 -3.13 3.86 4.74
CA LEU A 89 -1.90 3.13 4.45
C LEU A 89 -0.91 3.33 5.58
N GLY A 90 -0.38 2.23 6.11
CA GLY A 90 0.57 2.26 7.22
C GLY A 90 1.69 1.23 7.11
N SER A 91 2.76 1.52 7.85
CA SER A 91 3.90 0.62 8.06
C SER A 91 4.34 0.64 9.54
N SER A 92 3.43 1.07 10.43
CA SER A 92 3.65 1.23 11.86
C SER A 92 2.33 1.20 12.61
N LEU A 93 2.40 1.05 13.94
CA LEU A 93 1.23 1.02 14.83
C LEU A 93 0.39 2.31 14.75
N TYR A 94 0.99 3.44 14.43
CA TYR A 94 0.26 4.71 14.31
C TYR A 94 -0.84 4.63 13.25
N GLY A 95 -0.52 4.08 12.08
CA GLY A 95 -1.51 3.93 10.99
C GLY A 95 -2.64 3.00 11.39
N ALA A 96 -2.32 1.89 12.07
CA ALA A 96 -3.30 0.94 12.58
C ALA A 96 -4.25 1.59 13.60
N GLN A 97 -3.71 2.30 14.61
CA GLN A 97 -4.52 2.99 15.62
C GLN A 97 -5.44 4.05 14.99
N LEU A 98 -4.92 4.84 14.05
CA LEU A 98 -5.71 5.88 13.39
C LEU A 98 -6.83 5.29 12.54
N ALA A 99 -6.54 4.23 11.77
CA ALA A 99 -7.54 3.53 10.97
C ALA A 99 -8.65 2.93 11.84
N ALA A 100 -8.26 2.34 12.99
CA ALA A 100 -9.18 1.75 13.95
C ALA A 100 -10.11 2.80 14.59
N GLN A 101 -9.56 3.92 15.05
CA GLN A 101 -10.32 5.01 15.66
C GLN A 101 -11.29 5.71 14.69
N LEU A 102 -10.92 5.81 13.41
CA LEU A 102 -11.78 6.40 12.39
C LEU A 102 -12.76 5.39 11.79
N GLY A 103 -12.67 4.11 12.16
CA GLY A 103 -13.44 3.03 11.56
C GLY A 103 -13.25 2.92 10.06
N LEU A 104 -12.00 3.00 9.58
CA LEU A 104 -11.63 2.93 8.17
C LEU A 104 -10.89 1.62 7.84
N PRO A 105 -10.95 1.15 6.59
CA PRO A 105 -10.08 0.09 6.08
C PRO A 105 -8.58 0.41 6.27
N TYR A 106 -7.79 -0.61 6.57
CA TYR A 106 -6.35 -0.49 6.82
C TYR A 106 -5.53 -1.32 5.84
N SER A 107 -4.51 -0.71 5.23
CA SER A 107 -3.55 -1.41 4.35
C SER A 107 -2.14 -1.34 4.94
N PHE A 108 -1.57 -2.50 5.30
CA PHE A 108 -0.21 -2.59 5.84
C PHE A 108 0.84 -2.86 4.75
N ALA A 109 1.91 -2.06 4.73
CA ALA A 109 2.99 -2.14 3.74
C ALA A 109 4.08 -3.18 4.10
N SER A 110 3.71 -4.45 4.26
CA SER A 110 4.63 -5.54 4.60
C SER A 110 5.72 -5.78 3.56
N HIS A 111 5.48 -5.43 2.30
CA HIS A 111 6.44 -5.49 1.19
C HIS A 111 7.64 -4.52 1.31
N LEU A 112 7.59 -3.58 2.26
CA LEU A 112 8.67 -2.60 2.53
C LEU A 112 9.13 -2.62 3.98
N PHE A 113 8.22 -2.87 4.92
CA PHE A 113 8.50 -2.85 6.36
C PHE A 113 7.85 -4.04 7.09
N PRO A 114 8.38 -5.27 6.93
CA PRO A 114 7.83 -6.49 7.51
C PRO A 114 7.62 -6.54 9.04
N PRO A 115 8.55 -6.10 9.91
CA PRO A 115 8.59 -6.52 11.31
C PRO A 115 7.38 -6.19 12.20
N MET A 116 6.47 -5.32 11.74
CA MET A 116 5.34 -4.84 12.54
C MET A 116 3.97 -5.27 12.00
N LEU A 117 3.93 -6.11 10.95
CA LEU A 117 2.66 -6.52 10.33
C LEU A 117 1.68 -7.10 11.36
N GLU A 118 2.07 -8.16 12.05
CA GLU A 118 1.20 -8.90 12.98
C GLU A 118 0.71 -7.99 14.11
N GLN A 119 1.62 -7.25 14.76
CA GLN A 119 1.28 -6.33 15.85
C GLN A 119 0.36 -5.18 15.39
N ALA A 120 0.56 -4.66 14.18
CA ALA A 120 -0.27 -3.58 13.66
C ALA A 120 -1.67 -4.08 13.29
N VAL A 121 -1.77 -5.26 12.69
CA VAL A 121 -3.07 -5.86 12.35
C VAL A 121 -3.85 -6.25 13.60
N GLU A 122 -3.20 -6.88 14.57
CA GLU A 122 -3.80 -7.21 15.87
C GLU A 122 -4.35 -5.96 16.55
N LEU A 123 -3.52 -4.92 16.69
CA LEU A 123 -3.93 -3.64 17.27
C LEU A 123 -5.10 -2.98 16.52
N TYR A 124 -5.06 -2.98 15.19
CA TYR A 124 -6.15 -2.45 14.37
C TYR A 124 -7.46 -3.18 14.65
N ARG A 125 -7.44 -4.52 14.64
CA ARG A 125 -8.65 -5.33 14.86
C ARG A 125 -9.18 -5.20 16.29
N GLU A 126 -8.31 -5.18 17.29
CA GLU A 126 -8.70 -5.08 18.71
C GLU A 126 -9.30 -3.73 19.09
N THR A 127 -8.82 -2.65 18.45
CA THR A 127 -9.22 -1.27 18.80
C THR A 127 -10.17 -0.65 17.79
N PHE A 128 -10.67 -1.43 16.83
CA PHE A 128 -11.55 -0.95 15.76
C PHE A 128 -12.88 -0.42 16.31
N GLU A 129 -13.20 0.82 15.98
CA GLU A 129 -14.48 1.45 16.27
C GLU A 129 -15.34 1.49 14.99
N PRO A 130 -16.52 0.83 14.96
CA PRO A 130 -17.42 0.93 13.82
C PRO A 130 -17.80 2.38 13.49
N SER A 131 -17.86 2.70 12.21
CA SER A 131 -18.20 4.03 11.69
C SER A 131 -19.39 3.96 10.72
N SER A 132 -19.79 5.11 10.16
CA SER A 132 -20.74 5.14 9.05
C SER A 132 -20.21 4.52 7.75
N VAL A 133 -18.88 4.33 7.66
CA VAL A 133 -18.21 3.74 6.49
C VAL A 133 -18.11 2.21 6.66
N MET A 134 -17.67 1.73 7.82
CA MET A 134 -17.40 0.31 8.05
C MET A 134 -17.99 -0.17 9.38
N SER A 135 -18.72 -1.29 9.34
CA SER A 135 -19.28 -1.94 10.54
C SER A 135 -18.33 -2.93 11.21
N ALA A 136 -17.24 -3.31 10.55
CA ALA A 136 -16.26 -4.30 11.01
C ALA A 136 -14.87 -3.98 10.41
N PRO A 137 -13.77 -4.41 11.07
CA PRO A 137 -12.42 -4.18 10.56
C PRO A 137 -12.18 -4.88 9.22
N TYR A 138 -11.42 -4.22 8.35
CA TYR A 138 -10.99 -4.74 7.05
C TYR A 138 -9.51 -4.43 6.81
N VAL A 139 -8.72 -5.48 6.58
CA VAL A 139 -7.26 -5.41 6.49
C VAL A 139 -6.77 -5.89 5.13
N ILE A 140 -6.01 -5.03 4.45
CA ILE A 140 -5.19 -5.39 3.29
C ILE A 140 -3.74 -5.57 3.76
N ALA A 141 -3.13 -6.71 3.44
CA ALA A 141 -1.69 -6.93 3.65
C ALA A 141 -0.96 -6.93 2.30
N ALA A 142 -0.04 -5.99 2.10
CA ALA A 142 0.69 -5.86 0.85
C ALA A 142 2.03 -6.61 0.90
N LEU A 143 2.34 -7.47 -0.07
CA LEU A 143 3.55 -8.30 -0.10
C LEU A 143 4.16 -8.37 -1.51
N ASN A 144 5.42 -8.79 -1.61
CA ASN A 144 6.06 -9.00 -2.90
C ASN A 144 5.75 -10.41 -3.43
N ALA A 145 5.69 -10.57 -4.75
CA ALA A 145 5.54 -11.87 -5.38
C ALA A 145 6.30 -11.97 -6.71
N THR A 146 6.87 -13.14 -6.99
CA THR A 146 7.51 -13.50 -8.25
C THR A 146 7.17 -14.95 -8.56
N ALA A 147 6.34 -15.18 -9.57
CA ALA A 147 6.10 -16.48 -10.15
C ALA A 147 6.79 -16.60 -11.51
N ALA A 148 7.37 -17.76 -11.78
CA ALA A 148 7.88 -18.14 -13.10
C ALA A 148 7.47 -19.57 -13.46
N GLU A 149 7.75 -20.02 -14.68
CA GLU A 149 7.47 -21.40 -15.11
C GLU A 149 8.25 -22.44 -14.29
N THR A 150 9.41 -22.05 -13.76
CA THR A 150 10.28 -22.91 -12.97
C THR A 150 10.77 -22.19 -11.72
N GLU A 151 11.02 -22.95 -10.67
CA GLU A 151 11.59 -22.46 -9.41
C GLU A 151 12.96 -21.79 -9.63
N GLU A 152 13.79 -22.37 -10.50
CA GLU A 152 15.12 -21.84 -10.82
C GLU A 152 15.04 -20.42 -11.43
N GLU A 153 14.11 -20.21 -12.36
CA GLU A 153 13.93 -18.89 -12.98
C GLU A 153 13.34 -17.88 -12.00
N ALA A 154 12.37 -18.29 -11.18
CA ALA A 154 11.82 -17.44 -10.12
C ALA A 154 12.90 -17.02 -9.11
N GLY A 155 13.78 -17.96 -8.72
CA GLY A 155 14.92 -17.70 -7.85
C GLY A 155 15.91 -16.70 -8.46
N ARG A 156 16.26 -16.86 -9.75
CA ARG A 156 17.15 -15.93 -10.47
C ARG A 156 16.56 -14.51 -10.53
N ILE A 157 15.26 -14.39 -10.81
CA ILE A 157 14.56 -13.09 -10.81
C ILE A 157 14.57 -12.50 -9.40
N HIS A 158 14.25 -13.31 -8.39
CA HIS A 158 14.23 -12.85 -7.00
C HIS A 158 15.60 -12.31 -6.55
N GLU A 159 16.69 -13.03 -6.82
CA GLU A 159 18.05 -12.56 -6.53
C GLU A 159 18.36 -11.21 -7.19
N GLN A 160 17.95 -11.04 -8.46
CA GLN A 160 18.09 -9.78 -9.17
C GLN A 160 17.30 -8.66 -8.50
N MET A 161 16.05 -8.91 -8.08
CA MET A 161 15.19 -7.94 -7.42
C MET A 161 15.72 -7.53 -6.04
N VAL A 162 16.22 -8.50 -5.25
CA VAL A 162 16.86 -8.23 -3.96
C VAL A 162 18.10 -7.36 -4.16
N ARG A 163 18.96 -7.71 -5.12
CA ARG A 163 20.15 -6.89 -5.46
C ARG A 163 19.76 -5.46 -5.81
N GLN A 164 18.76 -5.28 -6.68
CA GLN A 164 18.28 -3.95 -7.07
C GLN A 164 17.72 -3.16 -5.88
N HIS A 165 16.93 -3.80 -5.01
CA HIS A 165 16.40 -3.17 -3.81
C HIS A 165 17.51 -2.69 -2.87
N VAL A 166 18.46 -3.57 -2.54
CA VAL A 166 19.60 -3.25 -1.68
C VAL A 166 20.41 -2.09 -2.25
N THR A 167 20.69 -2.10 -3.55
CA THR A 167 21.38 -1.00 -4.23
C THR A 167 20.60 0.30 -4.15
N ALA A 168 19.30 0.28 -4.43
CA ALA A 168 18.46 1.47 -4.41
C ALA A 168 18.39 2.10 -3.01
N MET A 169 18.20 1.29 -1.97
CA MET A 169 18.09 1.76 -0.58
C MET A 169 19.39 2.36 -0.06
N HIS A 170 20.54 1.78 -0.42
CA HIS A 170 21.83 2.28 0.07
C HIS A 170 22.34 3.49 -0.71
N PHE A 171 22.22 3.48 -2.03
CA PHE A 171 22.88 4.47 -2.90
C PHE A 171 21.95 5.58 -3.41
N ASN A 172 20.63 5.44 -3.23
CA ASN A 172 19.62 6.45 -3.57
C ASN A 172 19.79 7.04 -4.99
N GLY A 173 19.94 6.15 -5.98
CA GLY A 173 20.04 6.53 -7.40
C GLY A 173 21.43 6.97 -7.88
N ARG A 174 22.48 6.90 -7.04
CA ARG A 174 23.86 7.15 -7.49
C ARG A 174 24.36 6.04 -8.41
N ALA A 175 25.13 6.41 -9.44
CA ALA A 175 25.89 5.45 -10.23
C ALA A 175 26.92 4.74 -9.36
N VAL A 176 26.97 3.42 -9.45
CA VAL A 176 27.82 2.55 -8.63
C VAL A 176 28.40 1.42 -9.47
N SER A 177 29.57 0.93 -9.08
CA SER A 177 30.21 -0.21 -9.74
C SER A 177 29.67 -1.55 -9.23
N GLU A 178 29.81 -2.60 -10.06
CA GLU A 178 29.46 -3.97 -9.69
C GLU A 178 30.21 -4.47 -8.44
N GLY A 179 31.47 -4.05 -8.26
CA GLY A 179 32.28 -4.40 -7.10
C GLY A 179 31.76 -3.78 -5.80
N GLU A 180 31.31 -2.53 -5.84
CA GLU A 180 30.69 -1.86 -4.69
C GLU A 180 29.37 -2.53 -4.29
N ILE A 181 28.53 -2.88 -5.28
CA ILE A 181 27.28 -3.60 -5.01
C ILE A 181 27.57 -4.98 -4.40
N ALA A 182 28.52 -5.73 -4.95
CA ALA A 182 28.90 -7.04 -4.42
C ALA A 182 29.39 -6.94 -2.96
N HIS A 183 30.21 -5.92 -2.64
CA HIS A 183 30.66 -5.68 -1.28
C HIS A 183 29.49 -5.33 -0.34
N LEU A 184 28.56 -4.46 -0.79
CA LEU A 184 27.37 -4.11 -0.03
C LEU A 184 26.50 -5.33 0.27
N MET A 185 26.25 -6.20 -0.72
CA MET A 185 25.44 -7.40 -0.56
C MET A 185 26.01 -8.35 0.52
N ALA A 186 27.34 -8.44 0.64
CA ALA A 186 27.99 -9.24 1.67
C ALA A 186 28.02 -8.57 3.07
N SER A 187 27.72 -7.27 3.15
CA SER A 187 27.78 -6.48 4.39
C SER A 187 26.56 -6.68 5.29
N ALA A 188 26.68 -6.25 6.56
CA ALA A 188 25.54 -6.21 7.48
C ALA A 188 24.43 -5.26 7.00
N ALA A 189 24.80 -4.13 6.38
CA ALA A 189 23.84 -3.19 5.81
C ALA A 189 23.08 -3.81 4.63
N GLY A 190 23.76 -4.57 3.76
CA GLY A 190 23.11 -5.29 2.67
C GLY A 190 22.07 -6.29 3.17
N ARG A 191 22.41 -7.08 4.20
CA ARG A 191 21.45 -8.00 4.85
C ARG A 191 20.25 -7.27 5.45
N GLN A 192 20.46 -6.11 6.07
CA GLN A 192 19.38 -5.30 6.63
C GLN A 192 18.43 -4.76 5.54
N TYR A 193 18.94 -4.34 4.39
CA TYR A 193 18.08 -3.94 3.28
C TYR A 193 17.38 -5.13 2.64
N ALA A 194 18.05 -6.28 2.51
CA ALA A 194 17.42 -7.49 2.00
C ALA A 194 16.26 -7.95 2.89
N SER A 195 16.38 -7.83 4.22
CA SER A 195 15.30 -8.22 5.15
C SER A 195 14.05 -7.33 5.08
N MET A 196 14.11 -6.20 4.37
CA MET A 196 12.90 -5.42 4.07
C MET A 196 11.98 -6.13 3.06
N LEU A 197 12.48 -7.20 2.44
CA LEU A 197 11.76 -8.06 1.50
C LEU A 197 11.43 -9.43 2.11
N ASP A 198 11.39 -9.58 3.44
CA ASP A 198 11.12 -10.87 4.11
C ASP A 198 9.75 -11.48 3.73
N TYR A 199 8.75 -10.64 3.45
CA TYR A 199 7.46 -11.10 2.93
C TYR A 199 7.44 -11.09 1.41
N TYR A 200 7.78 -12.24 0.84
CA TYR A 200 7.96 -12.44 -0.60
C TYR A 200 7.63 -13.88 -1.02
N GLY A 201 6.55 -14.05 -1.79
CA GLY A 201 6.26 -15.33 -2.45
C GLY A 201 7.12 -15.52 -3.70
N VAL A 202 7.93 -16.57 -3.76
CA VAL A 202 8.86 -16.85 -4.88
C VAL A 202 8.73 -18.30 -5.29
N GLY A 203 8.51 -18.58 -6.57
CA GLY A 203 8.49 -19.94 -7.10
C GLY A 203 7.68 -20.10 -8.39
N THR A 204 7.07 -21.27 -8.57
CA THR A 204 6.00 -21.46 -9.56
C THR A 204 4.69 -20.79 -9.09
N GLY A 205 3.67 -20.75 -9.95
CA GLY A 205 2.36 -20.22 -9.56
C GLY A 205 1.80 -20.92 -8.32
N GLU A 206 1.91 -22.25 -8.26
CA GLU A 206 1.44 -23.09 -7.16
C GLU A 206 2.22 -22.82 -5.87
N GLN A 207 3.56 -22.75 -5.94
CA GLN A 207 4.40 -22.43 -4.78
C GLN A 207 4.09 -21.04 -4.22
N VAL A 208 3.81 -20.07 -5.10
CA VAL A 208 3.38 -18.74 -4.67
C VAL A 208 1.99 -18.81 -4.03
N ALA A 209 1.02 -19.52 -4.61
CA ALA A 209 -0.31 -19.67 -4.03
C ALA A 209 -0.26 -20.30 -2.62
N ASP A 210 0.49 -21.39 -2.43
CA ASP A 210 0.69 -22.02 -1.11
C ASP A 210 1.29 -21.04 -0.08
N TYR A 211 2.25 -20.21 -0.52
CA TYR A 211 2.82 -19.16 0.32
C TYR A 211 1.78 -18.09 0.68
N LEU A 212 0.96 -17.66 -0.29
CA LEU A 212 -0.09 -16.66 -0.07
C LEU A 212 -1.13 -17.16 0.95
N GLU A 213 -1.55 -18.42 0.89
CA GLU A 213 -2.46 -19.02 1.88
C GLU A 213 -1.88 -18.93 3.30
N THR A 214 -0.62 -19.37 3.46
CA THR A 214 0.09 -19.29 4.74
C THR A 214 0.24 -17.85 5.22
N PHE A 215 0.47 -16.92 4.30
CA PHE A 215 0.62 -15.51 4.60
C PHE A 215 -0.71 -14.87 5.05
N VAL A 216 -1.85 -15.26 4.48
CA VAL A 216 -3.19 -14.79 4.92
C VAL A 216 -3.41 -15.14 6.39
N GLU A 217 -3.14 -16.39 6.78
CA GLU A 217 -3.27 -16.84 8.16
C GLU A 217 -2.34 -16.06 9.10
N LYS A 218 -1.07 -15.87 8.70
CA LYS A 218 -0.10 -15.11 9.49
C LYS A 218 -0.48 -13.64 9.64
N ALA A 219 -0.86 -13.00 8.54
CA ALA A 219 -1.19 -11.58 8.49
C ALA A 219 -2.58 -11.28 9.07
N GLN A 220 -3.44 -12.29 9.20
CA GLN A 220 -4.87 -12.12 9.48
C GLN A 220 -5.49 -11.09 8.52
N ALA A 221 -5.19 -11.20 7.23
CA ALA A 221 -5.63 -10.26 6.20
C ALA A 221 -6.98 -10.67 5.61
N ASP A 222 -7.84 -9.70 5.30
CA ASP A 222 -9.06 -9.93 4.51
C ASP A 222 -8.73 -9.94 3.00
N GLU A 223 -7.69 -9.22 2.59
CA GLU A 223 -7.24 -9.10 1.21
C GLU A 223 -5.70 -9.02 1.12
N LEU A 224 -5.14 -9.56 0.03
CA LEU A 224 -3.72 -9.42 -0.29
C LEU A 224 -3.51 -8.48 -1.46
N MET A 225 -2.57 -7.55 -1.32
CA MET A 225 -2.14 -6.67 -2.41
C MET A 225 -0.73 -7.04 -2.85
N LEU A 226 -0.60 -7.56 -4.08
CA LEU A 226 0.68 -8.07 -4.58
C LEU A 226 1.46 -6.99 -5.33
N LEU A 227 2.68 -6.72 -4.89
CA LEU A 227 3.70 -6.12 -5.74
C LEU A 227 4.40 -7.22 -6.51
N VAL A 228 3.93 -7.45 -7.73
CA VAL A 228 4.56 -8.41 -8.64
C VAL A 228 5.86 -7.83 -9.19
N LYS A 229 6.93 -8.61 -9.09
CA LYS A 229 8.28 -8.24 -9.52
C LYS A 229 8.76 -9.21 -10.61
N GLY A 230 9.57 -8.68 -11.50
CA GLY A 230 10.02 -9.35 -12.71
C GLY A 230 11.10 -8.50 -13.37
N SER A 231 11.94 -9.13 -14.18
CA SER A 231 13.06 -8.45 -14.84
C SER A 231 12.59 -7.43 -15.88
N ASP A 232 11.40 -7.61 -16.44
CA ASP A 232 10.76 -6.73 -17.42
C ASP A 232 9.22 -6.83 -17.35
N THR A 233 8.54 -6.03 -18.18
CA THR A 233 7.08 -5.99 -18.24
C THR A 233 6.45 -7.32 -18.65
N GLN A 234 7.10 -8.08 -19.53
CA GLN A 234 6.59 -9.38 -19.98
C GLN A 234 6.66 -10.40 -18.84
N SER A 235 7.76 -10.41 -18.10
CA SER A 235 7.97 -11.24 -16.90
C SER A 235 6.95 -10.90 -15.81
N ASN A 236 6.68 -9.61 -15.57
CA ASN A 236 5.63 -9.17 -14.63
C ASN A 236 4.25 -9.69 -15.05
N THR A 237 3.91 -9.54 -16.34
CA THR A 237 2.63 -10.01 -16.87
C THR A 237 2.50 -11.52 -16.71
N ARG A 238 3.56 -12.27 -17.06
CA ARG A 238 3.56 -13.72 -16.93
C ARG A 238 3.45 -14.17 -15.48
N SER A 239 4.15 -13.51 -14.58
CA SER A 239 4.07 -13.75 -13.13
C SER A 239 2.65 -13.53 -12.62
N MET A 240 1.99 -12.42 -12.99
CA MET A 240 0.59 -12.18 -12.66
C MET A 240 -0.34 -13.27 -13.18
N GLU A 241 -0.18 -13.72 -14.43
CA GLU A 241 -0.98 -14.81 -15.01
C GLU A 241 -0.78 -16.17 -14.31
N LEU A 242 0.44 -16.47 -13.87
CA LEU A 242 0.75 -17.69 -13.14
C LEU A 242 0.11 -17.67 -11.76
N ILE A 243 0.27 -16.56 -11.03
CA ILE A 243 -0.30 -16.37 -9.70
C ILE A 243 -1.82 -16.40 -9.79
N ALA A 244 -2.44 -15.64 -10.69
CA ALA A 244 -3.90 -15.58 -10.81
C ALA A 244 -4.52 -16.94 -11.15
N ARG A 245 -3.87 -17.75 -12.01
CA ARG A 245 -4.34 -19.10 -12.32
C ARG A 245 -4.21 -20.05 -11.15
N ALA A 246 -3.07 -20.06 -10.47
CA ALA A 246 -2.84 -20.93 -9.33
C ALA A 246 -3.69 -20.55 -8.11
N TRP A 247 -3.96 -19.25 -7.94
CA TRP A 247 -4.85 -18.71 -6.91
C TRP A 247 -6.34 -18.89 -7.24
N GLU A 248 -6.66 -19.37 -8.44
CA GLU A 248 -8.04 -19.46 -8.95
C GLU A 248 -8.78 -18.11 -8.82
N LEU A 249 -8.08 -17.02 -9.13
CA LEU A 249 -8.60 -15.66 -8.96
C LEU A 249 -9.87 -15.48 -9.78
N ASP A 250 -10.99 -15.25 -9.09
CA ASP A 250 -12.27 -14.95 -9.71
C ASP A 250 -12.26 -13.49 -10.23
N PRO A 251 -12.32 -13.27 -11.56
CA PRO A 251 -12.31 -11.92 -12.12
C PRO A 251 -13.55 -11.11 -11.74
N GLU A 252 -14.65 -11.75 -11.36
CA GLU A 252 -15.88 -11.08 -10.94
C GLU A 252 -15.81 -10.61 -9.48
N ASN A 253 -14.90 -11.17 -8.68
CA ASN A 253 -14.73 -10.90 -7.25
C ASN A 253 -13.32 -10.38 -6.88
N ALA A 254 -12.51 -10.00 -7.87
CA ALA A 254 -11.15 -9.49 -7.64
C ALA A 254 -11.13 -7.98 -7.33
N ALA A 255 -10.77 -7.61 -6.10
CA ALA A 255 -10.44 -6.25 -5.60
C ALA A 255 -11.51 -5.12 -5.77
N GLY A 256 -11.93 -4.47 -4.68
CA GLY A 256 -12.98 -3.45 -4.66
C GLY A 256 -13.61 -3.20 -3.29
N ASP A 257 -14.45 -2.17 -3.22
CA ASP A 257 -15.06 -1.63 -1.99
C ASP A 257 -15.55 -2.74 -1.02
N PRO A 258 -14.95 -2.89 0.19
CA PRO A 258 -15.28 -3.94 1.13
C PRO A 258 -16.71 -3.84 1.67
N THR A 259 -17.39 -2.71 1.46
CA THR A 259 -18.81 -2.54 1.78
C THR A 259 -19.74 -3.18 0.74
N THR A 260 -19.23 -3.49 -0.45
CA THR A 260 -19.98 -4.14 -1.54
C THR A 260 -19.86 -5.67 -1.50
N TRP A 261 -18.77 -6.20 -0.93
CA TRP A 261 -18.47 -7.64 -0.94
C TRP A 261 -19.11 -8.45 0.18
N ARG A 262 -19.45 -7.81 1.30
CA ARG A 262 -20.11 -8.48 2.44
C ARG A 262 -21.65 -8.46 2.35
N ARG A 263 -22.24 -8.22 1.18
CA ARG A 263 -23.69 -8.27 0.96
C ARG A 263 -24.16 -9.61 0.41
#